data_AF-A0A0K2RIF0-F1
#
_entry.id   AF-A0A0K2RIF0-F1
#
_cell.length_a   1.000
_cell.length_b   1.000
_cell.length_c   1.000
_cell.angle_alpha   90.00
_cell.angle_beta   90.00
_cell.angle_gamma   90.00
#
_symmetry.space_group_name_H-M   'P 1'
#
loop_
_entity.id
_entity.type
_entity.pdbx_description
1 polymer ?
#
loop_
_entity_poly.entity_id
_entity_poly.type
_entity_poly.pdbx_seq_one_letter_code
_entity_poly.pdbx_strand_id
1 'polypeptide(L)'
;MDGTSQTGDRRRRGNSLPGLIDAHIHPIHGAEIARGLDLGGITELDDIRAALVRYAASTPHAAGSDWLFAWGLDPVIFGDTGFNNSLFDGILDDELVFITLFDGHASLVSDAALKLAGVTGAEKLPSTGYVGVDQLGKPNGMLYEMAAQELVRGVLPELSFEQRVDGLEKLLRSMAESGLVAGQMLDFGAQTPWRCWRPWSAEASSPSGCGSPRGSCRRHGGRPEGHARDAGQARKALARSRHQAHDGWNHRQRHGVAL
;
A
#
# COMPACT_ATOMS: atom_id res chain seq x y z
N MET A 1 -14.61 -43.59 4.68
CA MET A 1 -13.39 -42.89 5.09
C MET A 1 -12.28 -43.92 5.18
N ASP A 2 -11.71 -44.23 4.04
CA ASP A 2 -10.54 -45.07 3.85
C ASP A 2 -9.28 -44.23 4.11
N GLY A 3 -8.83 -44.25 5.36
CA GLY A 3 -7.60 -43.59 5.79
C GLY A 3 -6.37 -44.26 5.20
N THR A 4 -5.96 -43.85 4.01
CA THR A 4 -4.63 -44.15 3.48
C THR A 4 -3.64 -43.15 4.08
N SER A 5 -2.96 -43.56 5.15
CA SER A 5 -1.77 -42.86 5.62
C SER A 5 -0.66 -43.07 4.60
N GLN A 6 -0.34 -42.03 3.83
CA GLN A 6 0.84 -42.07 2.97
C GLN A 6 2.08 -41.98 3.86
N THR A 7 2.75 -43.11 4.06
CA THR A 7 4.08 -43.17 4.67
C THR A 7 5.10 -42.69 3.64
N GLY A 8 5.40 -41.39 3.66
CA GLY A 8 6.46 -40.81 2.83
C GLY A 8 7.82 -41.43 3.18
N ASP A 9 8.46 -42.07 2.20
CA ASP A 9 9.80 -42.64 2.31
C ASP A 9 10.84 -41.55 2.63
N ARG A 10 11.27 -41.47 3.90
CA ARG A 10 12.29 -40.51 4.39
C ARG A 10 13.72 -40.91 3.97
N ARG A 11 13.93 -41.30 2.71
CA ARG A 11 15.26 -41.69 2.18
C ARG A 11 16.03 -40.55 1.51
N ARG A 12 15.80 -39.30 1.92
CA ARG A 12 16.72 -38.20 1.64
C ARG A 12 17.26 -37.67 2.96
N ARG A 13 18.59 -37.63 3.11
CA ARG A 13 19.26 -36.98 4.25
C ARG A 13 18.99 -35.47 4.15
N GLY A 14 17.86 -35.03 4.72
CA GLY A 14 17.48 -33.64 4.81
C GLY A 14 16.97 -33.37 6.22
N ASN A 15 17.27 -32.18 6.73
CA ASN A 15 16.74 -31.74 8.01
C ASN A 15 15.29 -31.30 7.79
N SER A 16 14.36 -31.77 8.63
CA SER A 16 13.00 -31.24 8.67
C SER A 16 12.92 -30.18 9.76
N LEU A 17 12.48 -28.98 9.39
CA LEU A 17 12.21 -27.88 10.31
C LEU A 17 10.71 -27.52 10.23
N PRO A 18 10.10 -27.02 11.31
CA PRO A 18 8.79 -26.37 11.22
C PRO A 18 8.82 -25.24 10.20
N GLY A 19 7.72 -25.04 9.49
CA GLY A 19 7.56 -23.82 8.67
C GLY A 19 7.53 -22.58 9.56
N LEU A 20 7.96 -21.45 8.99
CA LEU A 20 7.98 -20.17 9.68
C LEU A 20 6.56 -19.63 9.86
N ILE A 21 6.30 -19.06 11.03
CA ILE A 21 5.03 -18.40 11.36
C ILE A 21 5.35 -16.95 11.68
N ASP A 22 4.75 -16.03 10.93
CA ASP A 22 4.93 -14.61 11.16
C ASP A 22 3.85 -14.04 12.09
N ALA A 23 4.26 -13.47 13.21
CA ALA A 23 3.34 -12.95 14.21
C ALA A 23 2.70 -11.60 13.84
N HIS A 24 3.16 -10.94 12.76
CA HIS A 24 2.67 -9.63 12.35
C HIS A 24 2.90 -9.43 10.85
N ILE A 25 1.86 -9.62 10.04
CA ILE A 25 1.93 -9.39 8.58
C ILE A 25 0.81 -8.50 8.07
N HIS A 26 1.11 -7.78 7.00
CA HIS A 26 0.16 -6.99 6.23
C HIS A 26 0.17 -7.39 4.75
N PRO A 27 -0.21 -8.63 4.40
CA PRO A 27 -0.14 -9.13 3.03
C PRO A 27 -1.03 -8.34 2.05
N ILE A 28 -2.17 -7.79 2.48
CA ILE A 28 -3.00 -6.97 1.57
C ILE A 28 -2.30 -5.64 1.29
N HIS A 29 -1.89 -4.92 2.34
CA HIS A 29 -1.20 -3.64 2.17
C HIS A 29 0.14 -3.82 1.44
N GLY A 30 0.87 -4.90 1.74
CA GLY A 30 2.11 -5.28 1.07
C GLY A 30 1.91 -5.51 -0.43
N ALA A 31 0.82 -6.20 -0.83
CA ALA A 31 0.47 -6.37 -2.24
C ALA A 31 0.09 -5.05 -2.93
N GLU A 32 -0.50 -4.10 -2.21
CA GLU A 32 -0.81 -2.77 -2.75
C GLU A 32 0.45 -1.92 -2.96
N ILE A 33 1.40 -1.97 -2.02
CA ILE A 33 2.70 -1.26 -2.12
C ILE A 33 3.58 -1.90 -3.18
N ALA A 34 3.64 -3.23 -3.26
CA ALA A 34 4.46 -3.98 -4.20
C ALA A 34 3.77 -4.18 -5.57
N ARG A 35 3.03 -3.18 -6.04
CA ARG A 35 2.30 -3.25 -7.31
C ARG A 35 3.25 -3.03 -8.48
N GLY A 36 3.23 -3.96 -9.43
CA GLY A 36 3.95 -3.85 -10.70
C GLY A 36 5.39 -4.33 -10.64
N LEU A 37 6.30 -3.61 -11.32
CA LEU A 37 7.69 -4.02 -11.48
C LEU A 37 8.50 -3.81 -10.19
N ASP A 38 9.20 -4.84 -9.73
CA ASP A 38 10.21 -4.73 -8.67
C ASP A 38 11.50 -4.14 -9.26
N LEU A 39 11.93 -2.99 -8.72
CA LEU A 39 13.17 -2.29 -9.08
C LEU A 39 14.31 -2.57 -8.08
N GLY A 40 14.05 -3.39 -7.06
CA GLY A 40 15.01 -3.74 -6.04
C GLY A 40 16.28 -4.34 -6.64
N GLY A 41 17.43 -3.84 -6.19
CA GLY A 41 18.74 -4.32 -6.62
C GLY A 41 19.25 -3.74 -7.96
N ILE A 42 18.45 -2.93 -8.66
CA ILE A 42 18.95 -2.14 -9.78
C ILE A 42 19.68 -0.91 -9.23
N THR A 43 20.92 -0.70 -9.68
CA THR A 43 21.82 0.32 -9.11
C THR A 43 22.18 1.45 -10.06
N GLU A 44 21.78 1.34 -11.34
CA GLU A 44 22.07 2.33 -12.38
C GLU A 44 20.78 2.89 -12.97
N LEU A 45 20.70 4.22 -13.11
CA LEU A 45 19.48 4.92 -13.52
C LEU A 45 19.02 4.51 -14.94
N ASP A 46 19.97 4.29 -15.83
CA ASP A 46 19.70 3.82 -17.20
C ASP A 46 19.08 2.42 -17.20
N ASP A 47 19.47 1.55 -16.26
CA ASP A 47 18.91 0.22 -16.11
C ASP A 47 17.49 0.25 -15.56
N ILE A 48 17.17 1.20 -14.66
CA ILE A 48 15.79 1.46 -14.22
C ILE A 48 14.92 1.83 -15.42
N ARG A 49 15.36 2.81 -16.21
CA ARG A 49 14.63 3.25 -17.40
C ARG A 49 14.43 2.10 -18.38
N ALA A 50 15.48 1.32 -18.66
CA ALA A 50 15.40 0.18 -19.55
C ALA A 50 14.45 -0.91 -19.02
N ALA A 51 14.42 -1.14 -17.70
CA ALA A 51 13.49 -2.08 -17.07
C ALA A 51 12.03 -1.61 -17.19
N LEU A 52 11.77 -0.33 -16.96
CA LEU A 52 10.44 0.27 -17.12
C LEU A 52 9.94 0.18 -18.58
N VAL A 53 10.79 0.49 -19.56
CA VAL A 53 10.44 0.35 -21.00
C VAL A 53 10.09 -1.09 -21.35
N ARG A 54 10.90 -2.06 -20.91
CA ARG A 54 10.63 -3.49 -21.16
C ARG A 54 9.33 -3.92 -20.50
N TYR A 55 9.11 -3.50 -19.26
CA TYR A 55 7.91 -3.84 -18.50
C TYR A 55 6.65 -3.25 -19.15
N ALA A 56 6.70 -1.99 -19.56
CA ALA A 56 5.64 -1.31 -20.30
C ALA A 56 5.30 -2.05 -21.61
N ALA A 57 6.31 -2.44 -22.40
CA ALA A 57 6.09 -3.17 -23.65
C ALA A 57 5.50 -4.59 -23.46
N SER A 58 5.76 -5.22 -22.31
CA SER A 58 5.35 -6.60 -22.03
C SER A 58 3.98 -6.72 -21.34
N THR A 59 3.48 -5.63 -20.78
CA THR A 59 2.24 -5.61 -20.00
C THR A 59 1.09 -5.24 -20.91
N PRO A 60 0.03 -6.07 -21.02
CA PRO A 60 -1.19 -5.67 -21.71
C PRO A 60 -1.79 -4.49 -20.95
N HIS A 61 -1.65 -3.28 -21.47
CA HIS A 61 -2.37 -2.12 -20.97
C HIS A 61 -3.81 -2.36 -21.38
N ALA A 62 -4.64 -2.85 -20.45
CA ALA A 62 -6.06 -3.00 -20.70
C ALA A 62 -6.55 -1.63 -21.19
N ALA A 63 -7.27 -1.59 -22.32
CA ALA A 63 -7.77 -0.34 -22.88
C ALA A 63 -8.50 0.45 -21.77
N GLY A 64 -7.85 1.48 -21.23
CA GLY A 64 -8.34 2.26 -20.08
C GLY A 64 -7.54 2.16 -18.77
N SER A 65 -6.39 1.48 -18.70
CA SER A 65 -5.44 1.62 -17.57
C SER A 65 -4.04 1.98 -18.05
N ASP A 66 -3.83 3.26 -18.36
CA ASP A 66 -2.56 3.83 -18.86
C ASP A 66 -1.50 3.99 -17.75
N TRP A 67 -1.64 3.25 -16.63
CA TRP A 67 -0.78 3.37 -15.47
C TRP A 67 0.34 2.34 -15.45
N LEU A 68 1.58 2.82 -15.34
CA LEU A 68 2.76 2.02 -15.05
C LEU A 68 3.07 2.05 -13.55
N PHE A 69 3.07 0.87 -12.92
CA PHE A 69 3.41 0.71 -11.50
C PHE A 69 4.76 0.04 -11.34
N ALA A 70 5.54 0.53 -10.40
CA ALA A 70 6.77 -0.11 -9.94
C ALA A 70 7.00 0.16 -8.44
N TRP A 71 7.92 -0.58 -7.84
CA TRP A 71 8.24 -0.43 -6.43
C TRP A 71 9.71 -0.80 -6.16
N GLY A 72 10.20 -0.52 -4.95
CA GLY A 72 11.56 -0.91 -4.55
C GLY A 72 12.66 0.02 -5.05
N LEU A 73 12.32 1.20 -5.57
CA LEU A 73 13.31 2.17 -6.06
C LEU A 73 14.17 2.67 -4.89
N ASP A 74 15.49 2.48 -4.99
CA ASP A 74 16.45 3.06 -4.06
C ASP A 74 16.75 4.51 -4.46
N PRO A 75 16.46 5.52 -3.61
CA PRO A 75 16.72 6.92 -3.91
C PRO A 75 18.20 7.24 -4.13
N VAL A 76 19.12 6.40 -3.66
CA VAL A 76 20.58 6.60 -3.84
C VAL A 76 20.95 6.67 -5.33
N ILE A 77 20.17 6.05 -6.21
CA ILE A 77 20.40 6.03 -7.65
C ILE A 77 20.42 7.42 -8.31
N PHE A 78 19.78 8.41 -7.69
CA PHE A 78 19.78 9.79 -8.18
C PHE A 78 21.06 10.56 -7.78
N GLY A 79 21.85 10.05 -6.83
CA GLY A 79 23.07 10.69 -6.36
C GLY A 79 22.91 12.21 -6.15
N ASP A 80 23.87 12.97 -6.68
CA ASP A 80 23.88 14.44 -6.61
C ASP A 80 23.05 15.11 -7.71
N THR A 81 22.48 14.37 -8.67
CA THR A 81 21.68 14.98 -9.76
C THR A 81 20.35 15.52 -9.25
N GLY A 82 19.92 15.06 -8.06
CA GLY A 82 18.64 15.39 -7.47
C GLY A 82 17.49 14.59 -8.08
N PHE A 83 16.39 14.52 -7.35
CA PHE A 83 15.18 13.83 -7.79
C PHE A 83 14.49 14.57 -8.92
N ASN A 84 14.11 13.80 -9.93
CA ASN A 84 13.60 14.31 -11.19
C ASN A 84 12.82 13.18 -11.88
N ASN A 85 11.57 13.44 -12.23
CA ASN A 85 10.67 12.49 -12.88
C ASN A 85 10.77 12.46 -14.42
N SER A 86 11.64 13.27 -15.05
CA SER A 86 11.92 13.20 -16.50
C SER A 86 12.59 11.88 -16.93
N LEU A 87 13.01 11.05 -15.98
CA LEU A 87 13.44 9.68 -16.28
C LEU A 87 12.33 8.88 -16.98
N PHE A 88 11.06 9.27 -16.76
CA PHE A 88 9.91 8.66 -17.38
C PHE A 88 9.72 9.11 -18.83
N ASP A 89 10.07 10.36 -19.18
CA ASP A 89 9.77 10.97 -20.47
C ASP A 89 10.12 10.06 -21.67
N GLY A 90 9.09 9.64 -22.42
CA GLY A 90 9.17 8.83 -23.63
C GLY A 90 9.16 7.31 -23.42
N ILE A 91 8.86 6.81 -22.21
CA ILE A 91 8.54 5.41 -21.92
C ILE A 91 7.15 5.00 -22.45
N LEU A 92 6.13 5.85 -22.33
CA LEU A 92 4.75 5.63 -22.81
C LEU A 92 4.15 6.93 -23.38
N ASP A 93 3.06 6.84 -24.15
CA ASP A 93 2.27 8.03 -24.49
C ASP A 93 1.42 8.44 -23.25
N ASP A 94 1.39 9.72 -22.88
CA ASP A 94 0.66 10.26 -21.72
C ASP A 94 0.92 9.51 -20.38
N GLU A 95 2.20 9.38 -20.04
CA GLU A 95 2.76 8.50 -19.01
C GLU A 95 2.20 8.68 -17.60
N LEU A 96 1.24 7.86 -17.19
CA LEU A 96 0.82 7.82 -15.79
C LEU A 96 1.71 6.82 -15.03
N VAL A 97 2.83 7.30 -14.51
CA VAL A 97 3.76 6.47 -13.72
C VAL A 97 3.62 6.74 -12.23
N PHE A 98 3.55 5.66 -11.44
CA PHE A 98 3.62 5.68 -9.97
C PHE A 98 4.62 4.64 -9.47
N ILE A 99 5.72 5.11 -8.87
CA ILE A 99 6.76 4.26 -8.30
C ILE A 99 6.83 4.46 -6.80
N THR A 100 6.75 3.38 -6.02
CA THR A 100 7.02 3.42 -4.58
C THR A 100 8.50 3.17 -4.29
N LEU A 101 9.11 3.99 -3.45
CA LEU A 101 10.50 3.80 -3.03
C LEU A 101 10.65 2.58 -2.10
N PHE A 102 11.88 2.10 -1.94
CA PHE A 102 12.20 0.89 -1.18
C PHE A 102 11.74 0.91 0.29
N ASP A 103 11.63 2.09 0.89
CA ASP A 103 11.20 2.28 2.28
C ASP A 103 9.67 2.36 2.44
N GLY A 104 8.93 2.48 1.33
CA GLY A 104 7.48 2.69 1.32
C GLY A 104 7.03 4.09 1.78
N HIS A 105 7.93 4.96 2.23
CA HIS A 105 7.61 6.28 2.76
C HIS A 105 7.63 7.38 1.71
N ALA A 106 8.13 7.10 0.51
CA ALA A 106 8.07 8.03 -0.60
C ALA A 106 7.62 7.37 -1.91
N SER A 107 7.10 8.20 -2.81
CA SER A 107 6.80 7.81 -4.18
C SER A 107 7.41 8.80 -5.16
N LEU A 108 7.85 8.29 -6.30
CA LEU A 108 8.22 9.07 -7.47
C LEU A 108 7.13 8.90 -8.53
N VAL A 109 6.57 10.02 -8.97
CA VAL A 109 5.46 10.04 -9.94
C VAL A 109 5.78 10.91 -11.14
N SER A 110 5.21 10.55 -12.29
CA SER A 110 5.28 11.32 -13.54
C SER A 110 4.61 12.70 -13.45
N ASP A 111 5.01 13.62 -14.34
CA ASP A 111 4.37 14.93 -14.47
C ASP A 111 2.89 14.80 -14.90
N ALA A 112 2.55 13.80 -15.71
CA ALA A 112 1.16 13.53 -16.09
C ALA A 112 0.32 13.06 -14.89
N ALA A 113 0.86 12.19 -14.03
CA ALA A 113 0.19 11.77 -12.80
C ALA A 113 -0.05 12.95 -11.83
N LEU A 114 0.95 13.82 -11.65
CA LEU A 114 0.80 15.04 -10.84
C LEU A 114 -0.29 15.96 -11.40
N LYS A 115 -0.30 16.17 -12.72
CA LYS A 115 -1.32 16.98 -13.41
C LYS A 115 -2.71 16.40 -13.27
N LEU A 116 -2.85 15.07 -13.42
CA LEU A 116 -4.12 14.37 -13.24
C LEU A 116 -4.65 14.50 -11.81
N ALA A 117 -3.76 14.46 -10.82
CA ALA A 117 -4.07 14.68 -9.41
C ALA A 117 -4.29 16.17 -9.03
N GLY A 118 -4.01 17.11 -9.93
CA GLY A 118 -4.12 18.54 -9.67
C GLY A 118 -3.00 19.11 -8.77
N VAL A 119 -1.89 18.38 -8.61
CA VAL A 119 -0.73 18.82 -7.82
C VAL A 119 0.12 19.76 -8.66
N THR A 120 0.16 21.04 -8.28
CA THR A 120 0.78 22.11 -9.10
C THR A 120 1.98 22.79 -8.45
N GLY A 121 2.30 22.45 -7.19
CA GLY A 121 3.38 23.07 -6.43
C GLY A 121 3.54 22.43 -5.06
N ALA A 122 4.20 23.14 -4.16
CA ALA A 122 4.30 22.72 -2.77
C ALA A 122 2.93 22.74 -2.08
N GLU A 123 2.55 21.61 -1.48
CA GLU A 123 1.30 21.45 -0.72
C GLU A 123 1.57 21.55 0.79
N LYS A 124 0.73 22.31 1.50
CA LYS A 124 0.75 22.31 2.97
C LYS A 124 -0.17 21.23 3.50
N LEU A 125 0.42 20.08 3.80
CA LEU A 125 -0.32 18.95 4.35
C LEU A 125 -0.43 19.08 5.89
N PRO A 126 -1.53 18.60 6.50
CA PRO A 126 -1.72 18.64 7.94
C PRO A 126 -0.81 17.70 8.74
N SER A 127 0.03 16.91 8.06
CA SER A 127 0.97 15.94 8.63
C SER A 127 2.42 16.33 8.30
N THR A 128 3.37 15.42 8.57
CA THR A 128 4.79 15.59 8.21
C THR A 128 5.07 15.44 6.72
N GLY A 129 4.08 15.00 5.92
CA GLY A 129 4.26 14.81 4.48
C GLY A 129 4.37 16.11 3.70
N TYR A 130 5.06 16.04 2.56
CA TYR A 130 5.26 17.18 1.66
C TYR A 130 5.54 16.73 0.22
N VAL A 131 5.29 17.62 -0.74
CA VAL A 131 5.61 17.43 -2.16
C VAL A 131 7.00 18.00 -2.42
N GLY A 132 7.88 17.21 -3.04
CA GLY A 132 9.19 17.67 -3.50
C GLY A 132 9.04 18.66 -4.65
N VAL A 133 9.79 19.77 -4.58
CA VAL A 133 9.78 20.81 -5.62
C VAL A 133 11.20 21.17 -6.02
N ASP A 134 11.35 21.67 -7.25
CA ASP A 134 12.59 22.25 -7.75
C ASP A 134 12.84 23.68 -7.19
N GLN A 135 13.90 24.32 -7.65
CA GLN A 135 14.28 25.67 -7.24
C GLN A 135 13.25 26.75 -7.63
N LEU A 136 12.40 26.46 -8.61
CA LEU A 136 11.33 27.36 -9.09
C LEU A 136 9.99 27.06 -8.41
N GLY A 137 9.92 26.04 -7.54
CA GLY A 137 8.71 25.62 -6.85
C GLY A 137 7.81 24.68 -7.66
N LYS A 138 8.27 24.19 -8.84
CA LYS A 138 7.54 23.18 -9.62
C LYS A 138 7.72 21.80 -8.95
N PRO A 139 6.68 20.96 -8.83
CA PRO A 139 6.83 19.60 -8.35
C PRO A 139 7.86 18.81 -9.16
N ASN A 140 8.74 18.07 -8.50
CA ASN A 140 9.78 17.25 -9.15
C ASN A 140 9.42 15.74 -9.26
N GLY A 141 8.18 15.40 -8.90
CA GLY A 141 7.67 14.02 -8.87
C GLY A 141 7.77 13.34 -7.52
N MET A 142 8.53 13.85 -6.55
CA MET A 142 8.64 13.20 -5.24
C MET A 142 7.48 13.54 -4.31
N LEU A 143 6.91 12.52 -3.69
CA LEU A 143 5.86 12.62 -2.68
C LEU A 143 6.37 11.97 -1.39
N TYR A 144 6.56 12.75 -0.34
CA TYR A 144 7.12 12.28 0.93
C TYR A 144 6.04 12.09 1.99
N GLU A 145 6.09 10.94 2.65
CA GLU A 145 5.10 10.40 3.59
C GLU A 145 3.74 10.10 2.95
N MET A 146 2.97 9.27 3.65
CA MET A 146 1.64 8.80 3.21
C MET A 146 0.72 9.94 2.78
N ALA A 147 0.67 11.04 3.53
CA ALA A 147 -0.24 12.14 3.21
C ALA A 147 0.06 12.81 1.86
N ALA A 148 1.32 12.84 1.41
CA ALA A 148 1.67 13.36 0.09
C ALA A 148 1.38 12.33 -1.00
N GLN A 149 1.68 11.05 -0.74
CA GLN A 149 1.34 9.97 -1.67
C GLN A 149 -0.18 9.92 -1.95
N GLU A 150 -1.02 10.13 -0.93
CA GLU A 150 -2.49 10.17 -1.06
C GLU A 150 -3.01 11.20 -2.07
N LEU A 151 -2.26 12.28 -2.33
CA LEU A 151 -2.64 13.26 -3.36
C LEU A 151 -2.79 12.60 -4.74
N VAL A 152 -1.92 11.64 -5.05
CA VAL A 152 -1.95 10.90 -6.32
C VAL A 152 -2.67 9.56 -6.17
N ARG A 153 -2.61 8.89 -5.00
CA ARG A 153 -3.32 7.61 -4.81
C ARG A 153 -4.83 7.71 -5.08
N GLY A 154 -5.43 8.87 -4.81
CA GLY A 154 -6.85 9.12 -5.08
C GLY A 154 -7.28 9.09 -6.56
N VAL A 155 -6.33 9.17 -7.51
CA VAL A 155 -6.60 9.08 -8.96
C VAL A 155 -6.08 7.78 -9.58
N LEU A 156 -5.49 6.88 -8.78
CA LEU A 156 -5.03 5.59 -9.26
C LEU A 156 -6.22 4.66 -9.57
N PRO A 157 -6.09 3.80 -10.59
CA PRO A 157 -7.09 2.78 -10.86
C PRO A 157 -7.15 1.79 -9.69
N GLU A 158 -8.34 1.67 -9.11
CA GLU A 158 -8.64 0.65 -8.11
C GLU A 158 -8.61 -0.74 -8.75
N LEU A 159 -7.98 -1.70 -8.08
CA LEU A 159 -8.08 -3.11 -8.44
C LEU A 159 -9.49 -3.61 -8.12
N SER A 160 -10.07 -4.38 -9.05
CA SER A 160 -11.31 -5.11 -8.80
C SER A 160 -11.13 -6.09 -7.63
N PHE A 161 -12.23 -6.50 -7.02
CA PHE A 161 -12.18 -7.48 -5.95
C PHE A 161 -11.47 -8.78 -6.39
N GLU A 162 -11.78 -9.26 -7.59
CA GLU A 162 -11.19 -10.46 -8.18
C GLU A 162 -9.69 -10.29 -8.41
N GLN A 163 -9.26 -9.12 -8.91
CA GLN A 163 -7.83 -8.80 -9.08
C GLN A 163 -7.09 -8.78 -7.74
N ARG A 164 -7.70 -8.22 -6.69
CA ARG A 164 -7.14 -8.22 -5.33
C ARG A 164 -7.02 -9.63 -4.77
N VAL A 165 -8.04 -10.48 -4.97
CA VAL A 165 -8.03 -11.89 -4.54
C VAL A 165 -6.95 -12.68 -5.26
N ASP A 166 -6.87 -12.58 -6.60
CA ASP A 166 -5.84 -13.28 -7.40
C ASP A 166 -4.43 -12.83 -7.01
N GLY A 167 -4.22 -11.53 -6.83
CA GLY A 167 -2.95 -10.98 -6.35
C GLY A 167 -2.57 -11.49 -4.96
N LEU A 168 -3.51 -11.48 -4.01
CA LEU A 168 -3.28 -11.99 -2.66
C LEU A 168 -3.00 -13.50 -2.65
N GLU A 169 -3.70 -14.28 -3.47
CA GLU A 169 -3.45 -15.72 -3.59
C GLU A 169 -2.03 -15.99 -4.09
N LYS A 170 -1.58 -15.29 -5.14
CA LYS A 170 -0.21 -15.40 -5.66
C LYS A 170 0.83 -15.04 -4.61
N LEU A 171 0.60 -13.96 -3.86
CA LEU A 171 1.48 -13.55 -2.76
C LEU A 171 1.56 -14.64 -1.68
N LEU A 172 0.43 -15.13 -1.19
CA LEU A 172 0.39 -16.15 -0.14
C LEU A 172 1.05 -17.47 -0.60
N ARG A 173 0.91 -17.84 -1.87
CA ARG A 173 1.63 -18.99 -2.45
C ARG A 173 3.15 -18.77 -2.44
N SER A 174 3.62 -17.59 -2.86
CA SER A 174 5.05 -17.25 -2.83
C SER A 174 5.60 -17.23 -1.40
N MET A 175 4.85 -16.72 -0.43
CA MET A 175 5.20 -16.81 1.00
C MET A 175 5.33 -18.27 1.45
N ALA A 176 4.38 -19.14 1.09
CA ALA A 176 4.45 -20.56 1.43
C ALA A 176 5.68 -21.25 0.79
N GLU A 177 6.03 -20.89 -0.44
CA GLU A 177 7.21 -21.39 -1.16
C GLU A 177 8.53 -20.96 -0.50
N SER A 178 8.57 -19.79 0.15
CA SER A 178 9.74 -19.34 0.93
C SER A 178 9.82 -19.97 2.33
N GLY A 179 8.80 -20.73 2.74
CA GLY A 179 8.71 -21.39 4.03
C GLY A 179 7.90 -20.63 5.09
N LEU A 180 7.30 -19.49 4.75
CA LEU A 180 6.31 -18.78 5.58
C LEU A 180 4.94 -19.44 5.41
N VAL A 181 4.57 -20.30 6.37
CA VAL A 181 3.39 -21.18 6.23
C VAL A 181 2.17 -20.71 7.01
N ALA A 182 2.31 -19.71 7.88
CA ALA A 182 1.20 -19.08 8.59
C ALA A 182 1.57 -17.66 9.03
N GLY A 183 0.57 -16.82 9.29
CA GLY A 183 0.81 -15.55 9.97
C GLY A 183 -0.44 -14.89 10.54
N GLN A 184 -0.23 -13.91 11.42
CA GLN A 184 -1.30 -13.06 11.96
C GLN A 184 -1.45 -11.82 11.08
N MET A 185 -2.55 -11.78 10.33
CA MET A 185 -2.84 -10.73 9.37
C MET A 185 -3.49 -9.52 10.05
N LEU A 186 -2.84 -8.36 9.95
CA LEU A 186 -3.23 -7.12 10.62
C LEU A 186 -3.66 -6.01 9.66
N ASP A 187 -3.98 -6.34 8.41
CA ASP A 187 -4.54 -5.40 7.42
C ASP A 187 -5.91 -4.80 7.83
N PHE A 188 -6.58 -5.37 8.84
CA PHE A 188 -7.91 -4.96 9.26
C PHE A 188 -7.88 -3.94 10.41
N GLY A 189 -8.11 -2.67 10.06
CA GLY A 189 -8.39 -1.58 11.00
C GLY A 189 -9.88 -1.19 11.07
N ALA A 190 -10.23 -0.27 11.97
CA ALA A 190 -11.61 0.14 12.31
C ALA A 190 -12.50 0.65 11.14
N GLN A 191 -11.93 0.85 9.95
CA GLN A 191 -12.61 1.26 8.73
C GLN A 191 -13.09 0.07 7.88
N THR A 192 -12.66 -1.16 8.18
CA THR A 192 -13.11 -2.35 7.45
C THR A 192 -14.52 -2.72 7.92
N PRO A 193 -15.55 -2.70 7.07
CA PRO A 193 -16.84 -3.21 7.47
C PRO A 193 -16.67 -4.68 7.84
N TRP A 194 -17.10 -5.06 9.05
CA TRP A 194 -17.31 -6.44 9.55
C TRP A 194 -18.01 -7.43 8.59
N ARG A 195 -18.46 -6.98 7.42
CA ARG A 195 -19.17 -7.73 6.39
C ARG A 195 -18.28 -8.72 5.64
N CYS A 196 -16.96 -8.54 5.64
CA CYS A 196 -16.02 -9.51 5.07
C CYS A 196 -15.90 -10.79 5.93
N TRP A 197 -16.35 -10.74 7.19
CA TRP A 197 -16.48 -11.91 8.07
C TRP A 197 -17.87 -12.55 7.90
N ARG A 198 -18.12 -13.17 6.74
CA ARG A 198 -19.05 -14.31 6.70
C ARG A 198 -18.20 -15.57 6.82
N PRO A 199 -18.37 -16.39 7.87
CA PRO A 199 -17.71 -17.67 7.95
C PRO A 199 -18.00 -18.48 6.69
N TRP A 200 -16.97 -19.03 6.08
CA TRP A 200 -17.04 -19.98 4.95
C TRP A 200 -17.77 -21.29 5.29
N SER A 201 -18.36 -21.39 6.48
CA SER A 201 -19.07 -22.58 6.98
C SER A 201 -20.57 -22.62 6.62
N ALA A 202 -21.09 -21.70 5.81
CA ALA A 202 -22.52 -21.66 5.47
C ALA A 202 -22.89 -22.23 4.09
N GLU A 203 -21.93 -22.56 3.22
CA GLU A 203 -22.22 -23.02 1.84
C GLU A 203 -21.74 -24.45 1.53
N ALA A 204 -21.22 -25.18 2.53
CA ALA A 204 -20.94 -26.61 2.43
C ALA A 204 -22.06 -27.46 3.06
N SER A 205 -23.29 -27.34 2.55
CA SER A 205 -24.31 -28.38 2.72
C SER A 205 -25.35 -28.29 1.59
N SER A 206 -25.27 -29.20 0.63
CA SER A 206 -26.35 -29.55 -0.31
C SER A 206 -27.01 -30.86 0.14
N PRO A 207 -28.12 -31.31 -0.47
CA PRO A 207 -29.47 -30.74 -0.42
C PRO A 207 -30.45 -31.73 0.22
N SER A 208 -31.24 -31.32 1.20
CA SER A 208 -32.36 -32.14 1.67
C SER A 208 -33.50 -31.30 2.23
N GLY A 209 -34.54 -31.15 1.40
CA GLY A 209 -35.92 -31.40 1.82
C GLY A 209 -36.58 -30.50 2.87
N CYS A 210 -37.58 -29.77 2.38
CA CYS A 210 -38.92 -29.65 2.97
C CYS A 210 -39.22 -28.47 3.91
N GLY A 211 -40.13 -27.59 3.45
CA GLY A 211 -41.17 -26.98 4.29
C GLY A 211 -41.03 -25.50 4.63
N SER A 212 -41.58 -24.61 3.79
CA SER A 212 -42.20 -23.36 4.29
C SER A 212 -43.63 -23.69 4.79
N PRO A 213 -44.33 -22.87 5.63
CA PRO A 213 -44.51 -21.43 5.33
C PRO A 213 -44.68 -20.45 6.53
N ARG A 214 -44.56 -19.15 6.19
CA ARG A 214 -45.11 -17.93 6.85
C ARG A 214 -44.47 -17.39 8.14
N GLY A 215 -44.01 -16.14 8.06
CA GLY A 215 -43.76 -15.25 9.20
C GLY A 215 -43.24 -13.88 8.76
N SER A 216 -44.10 -12.86 8.80
CA SER A 216 -43.95 -11.50 8.25
C SER A 216 -42.89 -10.61 8.92
N CYS A 217 -42.20 -9.81 8.10
CA CYS A 217 -41.39 -8.65 8.52
C CYS A 217 -42.20 -7.63 9.36
N ARG A 218 -41.65 -7.18 10.50
CA ARG A 218 -42.00 -5.90 11.13
C ARG A 218 -40.74 -5.06 11.32
N ARG A 219 -40.77 -3.84 10.78
CA ARG A 219 -39.85 -2.74 11.08
C ARG A 219 -40.21 -2.16 12.45
N HIS A 220 -39.24 -1.97 13.33
CA HIS A 220 -39.36 -1.02 14.44
C HIS A 220 -38.36 0.12 14.23
N GLY A 221 -38.91 1.33 14.08
CA GLY A 221 -38.15 2.57 14.15
C GLY A 221 -37.98 3.02 15.59
N GLY A 222 -36.79 3.55 15.89
CA GLY A 222 -36.47 4.32 17.09
C GLY A 222 -35.34 5.28 16.76
N ARG A 223 -35.58 6.59 16.92
CA ARG A 223 -34.57 7.66 16.82
C ARG A 223 -33.64 7.63 18.04
N PRO A 224 -32.35 7.98 17.92
CA PRO A 224 -31.53 8.30 19.09
C PRO A 224 -31.45 9.81 19.33
N GLU A 225 -31.70 10.23 20.57
CA GLU A 225 -31.33 11.56 21.09
C GLU A 225 -30.05 11.46 21.93
N GLY A 226 -29.13 12.41 21.70
CA GLY A 226 -28.33 13.05 22.76
C GLY A 226 -27.00 12.42 23.18
N HIS A 227 -25.89 12.81 22.54
CA HIS A 227 -24.57 12.96 23.19
C HIS A 227 -23.70 13.97 22.43
N ALA A 228 -23.83 15.25 22.78
CA ALA A 228 -23.01 16.34 22.25
C ALA A 228 -22.50 17.22 23.40
N ARG A 229 -21.76 16.63 24.35
CA ARG A 229 -21.04 17.37 25.41
C ARG A 229 -19.81 16.58 25.88
N ASP A 230 -18.81 16.40 25.02
CA ASP A 230 -17.48 16.00 25.51
C ASP A 230 -16.28 16.38 24.61
N ALA A 231 -16.51 16.79 23.36
CA ALA A 231 -15.43 17.18 22.44
C ALA A 231 -14.69 18.49 22.80
N GLY A 232 -15.21 19.28 23.74
CA GLY A 232 -14.68 20.61 24.07
C GLY A 232 -13.50 20.61 25.04
N GLN A 233 -13.42 19.66 25.97
CA GLN A 233 -12.39 19.64 27.01
C GLN A 233 -11.09 18.97 26.56
N ALA A 234 -11.18 17.95 25.70
CA ALA A 234 -10.01 17.26 25.12
C ALA A 234 -9.12 18.19 24.26
N ARG A 235 -9.70 19.21 23.61
CA ARG A 235 -8.97 20.18 22.77
C ARG A 235 -8.07 21.15 23.55
N LYS A 236 -8.39 21.44 24.82
CA LYS A 236 -7.59 22.39 25.64
C LYS A 236 -6.40 21.74 26.35
N ALA A 237 -6.41 20.42 26.54
CA ALA A 237 -5.32 19.69 27.18
C ALA A 237 -4.12 19.46 26.23
N LEU A 238 -4.37 19.17 24.95
CA LEU A 238 -3.32 18.98 23.92
C LEU A 238 -2.57 20.26 23.52
N ALA A 239 -3.13 21.45 23.78
CA ALA A 239 -2.47 22.71 23.47
C ALA A 239 -1.34 23.06 24.45
N ARG A 240 -1.37 22.54 25.68
CA ARG A 240 -0.39 22.88 26.74
C ARG A 240 0.88 22.03 26.68
N SER A 241 0.83 20.80 26.15
CA SER A 241 2.03 19.98 25.94
C SER A 241 2.84 20.37 24.69
N ARG A 242 2.25 21.15 23.76
CA ARG A 242 2.87 21.62 22.51
C ARG A 242 3.90 22.76 22.69
N HIS A 243 3.93 23.45 23.83
CA HIS A 243 4.86 24.56 24.04
C HIS A 243 6.25 24.12 24.53
N GLN A 244 6.37 22.99 25.24
CA GLN A 244 7.65 22.58 25.84
C GLN A 244 8.57 21.80 24.89
N ALA A 245 8.04 21.18 23.82
CA ALA A 245 8.85 20.45 22.84
C ALA A 245 9.44 21.35 21.73
N HIS A 246 8.94 22.58 21.58
CA HIS A 246 9.29 23.49 20.48
C HIS A 246 10.65 24.19 20.69
N ASP A 247 11.13 24.32 21.93
CA ASP A 247 12.35 25.07 22.26
C ASP A 247 13.63 24.23 22.18
N GLY A 248 13.54 22.90 22.27
CA GLY A 248 14.71 22.01 22.30
C GLY A 248 15.31 21.65 20.93
N TRP A 249 14.54 21.80 19.84
CA TRP A 249 14.96 21.36 18.50
C TRP A 249 15.53 22.50 17.64
N ASN A 250 15.00 23.72 17.77
CA ASN A 250 15.48 24.91 17.04
C ASN A 250 16.93 25.31 17.39
N HIS A 251 17.46 24.88 18.54
CA HIS A 251 18.80 25.25 18.98
C HIS A 251 19.93 24.45 18.29
N ARG A 252 19.61 23.32 17.64
CA ARG A 252 20.61 22.42 17.01
C ARG A 252 20.81 22.62 15.51
N GLN A 253 19.92 23.34 14.83
CA GLN A 253 20.06 23.63 13.40
C GLN A 253 20.65 25.01 13.09
N ARG A 254 20.80 25.89 14.09
CA ARG A 254 21.41 27.22 13.91
C ARG A 254 22.92 27.26 14.12
N HIS A 255 23.51 26.21 14.68
CA HIS A 255 24.96 26.09 14.84
C HIS A 255 25.41 24.78 14.23
N GLY A 256 25.91 24.85 12.99
CA GLY A 256 26.57 23.74 12.33
C GLY A 256 27.72 23.22 13.21
N VAL A 257 27.54 22.03 13.75
CA VAL A 257 28.61 21.26 14.36
C VAL A 257 28.56 19.89 13.70
N ALA A 258 29.58 19.64 12.89
CA ALA A 258 29.89 18.34 12.34
C ALA A 258 30.29 17.39 13.47
N LEU A 259 29.72 16.18 13.46
CA LEU A 259 30.34 14.93 13.89
C LEU A 259 29.84 13.82 12.96
#